data_AF-A0A524JJ61-F1
#
_entry.id   AF-A0A524JJ61-F1
#
_cell.length_a   1.000
_cell.length_b   1.000
_cell.length_c   1.000
_cell.angle_alpha   90.00
_cell.angle_beta   90.00
_cell.angle_gamma   90.00
#
_symmetry.space_group_name_H-M   'P 1'
#
loop_
_entity.id
_entity.type
_entity.pdbx_description
1 polymer ?
#
loop_
_entity_poly.entity_id
_entity_poly.type
_entity_poly.pdbx_seq_one_letter_code
_entity_poly.pdbx_strand_id
1 'polypeptide(L)'
;CLAMLAVLIRCMQLLALPPGPISLAVLMLALTPCVWENACQAEVYTLHGLLFSGMLWLMISFDHAPSARKLTALALVAGLSIGNHVTTVLVYPGIALWLLSTWRRRSDLVTIRRVFAMASAFVAGGAVVLLVFALDRADAYNYLTEVSIGQAPPLSDAWDRFIWTVTAVQFRGSSGGLGALFSVAFPTNVSRELAELASNNALLLLFGSAGFMLLVLRSPDGSVLLRMRGFFAVTLGLLVLYFSTYLRFFQPVFFICGWVILAITSAVLLTEVLQRRLAWWPWTLTVLLYMLLIAGQINGLRRSRTPEREQRAAMLLASIESNAVVLSTWNDSTLLWFHQYVRGTNPAVDVINADVKQWEALAGKFPNRPIYLERVTEDFDKIGWVPVAGFYKLRPSR
;
A
#
# COMPACT_ATOMS: atom_id res chain seq x y z
N CYS A 1 11.97 -0.38 5.73
CA CYS A 1 11.81 -1.85 5.88
C CYS A 1 12.44 -2.42 7.15
N LEU A 2 13.76 -2.31 7.39
CA LEU A 2 14.42 -2.91 8.57
C LEU A 2 13.75 -2.52 9.91
N ALA A 3 13.37 -1.26 10.08
CA ALA A 3 12.63 -0.80 11.26
C ALA A 3 11.29 -1.54 11.45
N MET A 4 10.53 -1.77 10.37
CA MET A 4 9.26 -2.52 10.41
C MET A 4 9.50 -3.95 10.93
N LEU A 5 10.54 -4.61 10.41
CA LEU A 5 10.89 -5.97 10.81
C LEU A 5 11.35 -6.03 12.27
N ALA A 6 12.14 -5.05 12.73
CA ALA A 6 12.58 -4.97 14.11
C ALA A 6 11.40 -4.80 15.09
N VAL A 7 10.43 -3.93 14.77
CA VAL A 7 9.21 -3.79 15.57
C VAL A 7 8.40 -5.08 15.55
N LEU A 8 8.30 -5.75 14.40
CA LEU A 8 7.59 -7.02 14.27
C LEU A 8 8.21 -8.15 15.11
N ILE A 9 9.55 -8.26 15.11
CA ILE A 9 10.29 -9.17 16.00
C ILE A 9 9.90 -8.88 17.46
N ARG A 10 9.86 -7.61 17.86
CA ARG A 10 9.48 -7.22 19.21
C ARG A 10 8.04 -7.59 19.55
N CYS A 11 7.10 -7.46 18.61
CA CYS A 11 5.73 -7.94 18.78
C CYS A 11 5.69 -9.44 19.07
N MET A 12 6.38 -10.24 18.25
CA MET A 12 6.38 -11.70 18.42
C MET A 12 7.10 -12.16 19.70
N GLN A 13 8.16 -11.47 20.11
CA GLN A 13 8.81 -11.69 21.41
C GLN A 13 7.86 -11.39 22.58
N LEU A 14 7.09 -10.30 22.52
CA LEU A 14 6.07 -10.01 23.53
C LEU A 14 4.93 -11.04 23.52
N LEU A 15 4.67 -11.69 22.40
CA LEU A 15 3.75 -12.83 22.33
C LEU A 15 4.38 -14.14 22.86
N ALA A 16 5.59 -14.08 23.40
CA ALA A 16 6.37 -15.22 23.90
C ALA A 16 6.61 -16.32 22.84
N LEU A 17 6.68 -15.93 21.56
CA LEU A 17 7.03 -16.88 20.49
C LEU A 17 8.55 -17.17 20.53
N PRO A 18 8.99 -18.41 20.22
CA PRO A 18 10.40 -18.76 20.26
C PRO A 18 11.21 -18.09 19.13
N PRO A 19 12.52 -17.85 19.33
CA PRO A 19 13.35 -17.13 18.34
C PRO A 19 13.40 -17.77 16.95
N GLY A 20 13.42 -19.10 16.84
CA GLY A 20 13.45 -19.82 15.55
C GLY A 20 12.24 -19.50 14.65
N PRO A 21 11.00 -19.78 15.11
CA PRO A 21 9.77 -19.37 14.44
C PRO A 21 9.71 -17.89 14.06
N ILE A 22 10.17 -17.01 14.96
CA ILE A 22 10.23 -15.56 14.70
C ILE A 22 11.14 -15.28 13.50
N SER A 23 12.37 -15.77 13.53
CA SER A 23 13.35 -15.55 12.46
C SER A 23 12.84 -16.04 11.11
N LEU A 24 12.27 -17.25 11.06
CA LEU A 24 11.71 -17.82 9.83
C LEU A 24 10.56 -16.95 9.29
N ALA A 25 9.59 -16.59 10.12
CA ALA A 25 8.46 -15.77 9.69
C ALA A 25 8.86 -14.36 9.22
N VAL A 26 9.81 -13.74 9.92
CA VAL A 26 10.32 -12.41 9.56
C VAL A 26 11.11 -12.45 8.26
N LEU A 27 11.93 -13.49 8.05
CA LEU A 27 12.62 -13.69 6.79
C LEU A 27 11.62 -13.95 5.64
N MET A 28 10.54 -14.72 5.88
CA MET A 28 9.51 -14.96 4.87
C MET A 28 8.85 -13.65 4.44
N LEU A 29 8.55 -12.76 5.40
CA LEU A 29 8.03 -11.42 5.10
C LEU A 29 9.06 -10.55 4.36
N ALA A 30 10.29 -10.48 4.88
CA ALA A 30 11.35 -9.63 4.32
C ALA A 30 11.69 -9.97 2.87
N LEU A 31 11.57 -11.25 2.51
CA LEU A 31 11.83 -11.77 1.17
C LEU A 31 10.56 -11.83 0.31
N THR A 32 9.41 -11.36 0.79
CA THR A 32 8.24 -11.22 -0.11
C THR A 32 8.62 -10.21 -1.21
N PRO A 33 8.56 -10.57 -2.52
CA PRO A 33 9.06 -9.74 -3.61
C PRO A 33 8.51 -8.31 -3.58
N CYS A 34 7.21 -8.14 -3.37
CA CYS A 34 6.59 -6.82 -3.27
C CYS A 34 7.08 -6.01 -2.04
N VAL A 35 7.34 -6.67 -0.90
CA VAL A 35 7.86 -6.00 0.31
C VAL A 35 9.31 -5.57 0.08
N TRP A 36 10.12 -6.43 -0.52
CA TRP A 36 11.51 -6.12 -0.85
C TRP A 36 11.61 -5.00 -1.89
N GLU A 37 10.86 -5.10 -2.98
CA GLU A 37 10.86 -4.11 -4.06
C GLU A 37 10.52 -2.71 -3.52
N ASN A 38 9.46 -2.61 -2.71
CA ASN A 38 9.04 -1.36 -2.09
C ASN A 38 9.98 -0.89 -0.97
N ALA A 39 10.85 -1.75 -0.45
CA ALA A 39 11.92 -1.36 0.46
C ALA A 39 13.10 -0.69 -0.24
N CYS A 40 13.26 -0.94 -1.54
CA CYS A 40 14.29 -0.35 -2.38
C CYS A 40 13.81 0.87 -3.19
N GLN A 41 12.53 1.22 -3.08
CA GLN A 41 11.90 2.34 -3.77
C GLN A 41 11.33 3.34 -2.75
N ALA A 42 11.22 4.60 -3.14
CA ALA A 42 10.63 5.65 -2.31
C ALA A 42 9.09 5.56 -2.33
N GLU A 43 8.57 4.43 -1.86
CA GLU A 43 7.15 4.09 -1.88
C GLU A 43 6.53 4.12 -0.48
N VAL A 44 5.25 4.48 -0.41
CA VAL A 44 4.52 4.73 0.85
C VAL A 44 4.28 3.46 1.69
N TYR A 45 4.35 2.28 1.06
CA TYR A 45 3.93 1.03 1.69
C TYR A 45 4.86 0.54 2.79
N THR A 46 6.17 0.81 2.70
CA THR A 46 7.09 0.35 3.75
C THR A 46 7.03 1.19 5.01
N LEU A 47 6.73 2.49 4.88
CA LEU A 47 6.38 3.34 6.01
C LEU A 47 5.01 2.92 6.58
N HIS A 48 4.04 2.61 5.72
CA HIS A 48 2.74 2.10 6.16
C HIS A 48 2.87 0.82 7.00
N GLY A 49 3.66 -0.15 6.52
CA GLY A 49 3.95 -1.38 7.24
C GLY A 49 4.65 -1.14 8.59
N LEU A 50 5.57 -0.18 8.66
CA LEU A 50 6.19 0.24 9.93
C LEU A 50 5.16 0.81 10.91
N LEU A 51 4.31 1.73 10.47
CA LEU A 51 3.27 2.33 11.30
C LEU A 51 2.28 1.26 11.79
N PHE A 52 1.89 0.33 10.92
CA PHE A 52 1.04 -0.81 11.28
C PHE A 52 1.70 -1.73 12.31
N SER A 53 2.96 -2.12 12.12
CA SER A 53 3.73 -2.87 13.12
C SER A 53 3.86 -2.10 14.45
N GLY A 54 4.00 -0.78 14.40
CA GLY A 54 4.00 0.10 15.58
C GLY A 54 2.67 0.07 16.33
N MET A 55 1.53 0.09 15.63
CA MET A 55 0.20 -0.07 16.23
C MET A 55 0.07 -1.42 16.92
N LEU A 56 0.46 -2.51 16.26
CA LEU A 56 0.47 -3.85 16.84
C LEU A 56 1.34 -3.92 18.11
N TRP A 57 2.54 -3.34 18.06
CA TRP A 57 3.44 -3.29 19.21
C TRP A 57 2.82 -2.53 20.39
N LEU A 58 2.16 -1.39 20.14
CA LEU A 58 1.49 -0.62 21.17
C LEU A 58 0.31 -1.39 21.78
N MET A 59 -0.47 -2.09 20.97
CA MET A 59 -1.59 -2.93 21.44
C MET A 59 -1.09 -4.11 22.29
N ILE A 60 -0.11 -4.87 21.78
CA ILE A 60 0.46 -6.04 22.48
C ILE A 60 1.20 -5.60 23.75
N SER A 61 1.96 -4.49 23.69
CA SER A 61 2.67 -3.98 24.88
C SER A 61 1.73 -3.37 25.90
N PHE A 62 0.59 -2.82 25.50
CA PHE A 62 -0.45 -2.37 26.42
C PHE A 62 -1.02 -3.54 27.20
N ASP A 63 -1.28 -4.67 26.54
CA ASP A 63 -1.80 -5.87 27.20
C ASP A 63 -0.87 -6.41 28.30
N HIS A 64 0.45 -6.24 28.15
CA HIS A 64 1.43 -6.61 29.18
C HIS A 64 1.54 -5.59 30.31
N ALA A 65 1.60 -4.30 29.95
CA ALA A 65 1.75 -3.21 30.91
C ALA A 65 0.82 -2.05 30.50
N PRO A 66 -0.45 -2.06 30.96
CA PRO A 66 -1.44 -1.07 30.57
C PRO A 66 -1.00 0.35 30.97
N SER A 67 -1.14 1.30 30.04
CA SER A 67 -0.92 2.71 30.37
C SER A 67 -1.68 3.63 29.40
N ALA A 68 -2.17 4.76 29.91
CA ALA A 68 -2.82 5.78 29.08
C ALA A 68 -1.89 6.36 28.01
N ARG A 69 -0.57 6.42 28.30
CA ARG A 69 0.44 6.88 27.35
C ARG A 69 0.50 5.99 26.11
N LYS A 70 0.40 4.66 26.27
CA LYS A 70 0.38 3.72 25.14
C LYS A 70 -0.89 3.86 24.29
N LEU A 71 -2.06 4.10 24.90
CA LEU A 71 -3.30 4.35 24.15
C LEU A 71 -3.23 5.68 23.38
N THR A 72 -2.67 6.72 23.99
CA THR A 72 -2.45 8.02 23.33
C THR A 72 -1.45 7.89 22.18
N ALA A 73 -0.36 7.14 22.38
CA ALA A 73 0.59 6.82 21.32
C ALA A 73 -0.04 5.98 20.20
N LEU A 74 -0.90 5.01 20.53
CA LEU A 74 -1.61 4.22 19.53
C LEU A 74 -2.51 5.11 18.68
N ALA A 75 -3.22 6.05 19.31
CA ALA A 75 -4.04 7.02 18.60
C ALA A 75 -3.20 7.92 17.67
N LEU A 76 -2.06 8.42 18.15
CA LEU A 76 -1.11 9.20 17.33
C LEU A 76 -0.62 8.41 16.11
N VAL A 77 -0.15 7.17 16.32
CA VAL A 77 0.36 6.31 15.23
C VAL A 77 -0.77 5.93 14.27
N ALA A 78 -1.98 5.68 14.77
CA ALA A 78 -3.16 5.44 13.93
C ALA A 78 -3.48 6.66 13.05
N GLY A 79 -3.39 7.88 13.60
CA GLY A 79 -3.53 9.13 12.87
C GLY A 79 -2.44 9.33 11.81
N LEU A 80 -1.17 9.11 12.17
CA LEU A 80 -0.05 9.14 11.22
C LEU A 80 -0.24 8.11 10.10
N SER A 81 -0.75 6.92 10.42
CA SER A 81 -0.94 5.84 9.45
C SER A 81 -2.02 6.16 8.43
N ILE A 82 -3.18 6.70 8.83
CA ILE A 82 -4.19 7.17 7.85
C ILE A 82 -3.65 8.33 7.03
N GLY A 83 -2.79 9.16 7.65
CA GLY A 83 -2.14 10.24 6.94
C GLY A 83 -1.14 9.78 5.87
N ASN A 84 -0.51 8.63 6.09
CA ASN A 84 0.38 7.99 5.12
C ASN A 84 -0.38 7.19 4.04
N HIS A 85 -1.36 6.39 4.45
CA HIS A 85 -2.12 5.54 3.53
C HIS A 85 -3.55 5.28 4.03
N VAL A 86 -4.54 5.62 3.22
CA VAL A 86 -5.96 5.62 3.62
C VAL A 86 -6.51 4.21 3.93
N THR A 87 -5.91 3.15 3.36
CA THR A 87 -6.33 1.76 3.69
C THR A 87 -6.12 1.41 5.17
N THR A 88 -5.40 2.23 5.94
CA THR A 88 -5.39 2.18 7.41
C THR A 88 -6.80 2.15 8.00
N VAL A 89 -7.77 2.81 7.37
CA VAL A 89 -9.18 2.80 7.82
C VAL A 89 -9.72 1.38 8.00
N LEU A 90 -9.26 0.41 7.18
CA LEU A 90 -9.67 -1.00 7.26
C LEU A 90 -9.17 -1.69 8.54
N VAL A 91 -8.16 -1.13 9.21
CA VAL A 91 -7.59 -1.63 10.47
C VAL A 91 -8.41 -1.16 11.68
N TYR A 92 -9.09 -0.01 11.57
CA TYR A 92 -9.77 0.62 12.72
C TYR A 92 -10.91 -0.20 13.33
N PRO A 93 -11.76 -0.91 12.56
CA PRO A 93 -12.74 -1.81 13.16
C PRO A 93 -12.09 -2.91 14.02
N GLY A 94 -10.92 -3.41 13.60
CA GLY A 94 -10.12 -4.34 14.39
C GLY A 94 -9.62 -3.68 15.68
N ILE A 95 -9.07 -2.46 15.61
CA ILE A 95 -8.59 -1.70 16.80
C ILE A 95 -9.75 -1.44 17.76
N ALA A 96 -10.92 -1.06 17.24
CA ALA A 96 -12.12 -0.84 18.05
C ALA A 96 -12.55 -2.12 18.77
N LEU A 97 -12.57 -3.26 18.07
CA LEU A 97 -12.88 -4.55 18.69
C LEU A 97 -11.88 -4.91 19.79
N TRP A 98 -10.57 -4.69 19.56
CA TRP A 98 -9.56 -4.88 20.60
C TRP A 98 -9.78 -3.93 21.78
N LEU A 99 -10.00 -2.64 21.52
CA LEU A 99 -10.26 -1.63 22.56
C LEU A 99 -11.48 -2.01 23.41
N LEU A 100 -12.59 -2.45 22.79
CA LEU A 100 -13.78 -2.92 23.52
C LEU A 100 -13.48 -4.13 24.41
N SER A 101 -12.67 -5.08 23.91
CA SER A 101 -12.25 -6.28 24.67
C SER A 101 -11.36 -5.95 25.89
N THR A 102 -10.70 -4.80 25.83
CA THR A 102 -9.76 -4.29 26.83
C THR A 102 -10.45 -3.33 27.81
N TRP A 103 -11.34 -2.48 27.31
CA TRP A 103 -12.09 -1.48 28.08
C TRP A 103 -12.94 -2.16 29.16
N ARG A 104 -13.61 -3.28 28.85
CA ARG A 104 -14.39 -4.05 29.83
C ARG A 104 -13.58 -4.44 31.08
N ARG A 105 -12.25 -4.55 30.97
CA ARG A 105 -11.34 -4.94 32.06
C ARG A 105 -10.60 -3.77 32.70
N ARG A 106 -10.55 -2.61 32.02
CA ARG A 106 -9.67 -1.48 32.35
C ARG A 106 -10.43 -0.15 32.20
N SER A 107 -11.64 -0.09 32.73
CA SER A 107 -12.49 1.10 32.67
C SER A 107 -11.87 2.30 33.39
N ASP A 108 -11.05 2.05 34.41
CA ASP A 108 -10.21 3.04 35.08
C ASP A 108 -9.26 3.78 34.11
N LEU A 109 -8.93 3.16 32.99
CA LEU A 109 -8.06 3.76 31.99
C LEU A 109 -8.76 4.69 31.01
N VAL A 110 -10.08 4.65 30.93
CA VAL A 110 -10.91 5.36 29.94
C VAL A 110 -11.71 6.45 30.62
N THR A 111 -11.06 7.60 30.85
CA THR A 111 -11.72 8.82 31.33
C THR A 111 -11.96 9.78 30.17
N ILE A 112 -12.94 10.67 30.28
CA ILE A 112 -13.25 11.67 29.25
C ILE A 112 -12.00 12.47 28.84
N ARG A 113 -11.16 12.86 29.81
CA ARG A 113 -9.89 13.56 29.58
C ARG A 113 -8.93 12.74 28.72
N ARG A 114 -8.87 11.42 28.90
CA ARG A 114 -8.00 10.53 28.13
C ARG A 114 -8.56 10.25 26.74
N VAL A 115 -9.88 10.17 26.60
CA VAL A 115 -10.55 10.10 25.29
C VAL A 115 -10.21 11.36 24.49
N PHE A 116 -10.32 12.54 25.09
CA PHE A 116 -9.86 13.78 24.45
C PHE A 116 -8.38 13.75 24.10
N ALA A 117 -7.50 13.29 25.00
CA ALA A 117 -6.07 13.18 24.69
C ALA A 117 -5.80 12.23 23.51
N MET A 118 -6.49 11.10 23.43
CA MET A 118 -6.40 10.17 22.30
C MET A 118 -6.94 10.79 21.01
N ALA A 119 -8.09 11.47 21.06
CA ALA A 119 -8.66 12.15 19.91
C ALA A 119 -7.73 13.26 19.39
N SER A 120 -7.19 14.10 20.28
CA SER A 120 -6.22 15.14 19.91
C SER A 120 -4.94 14.53 19.33
N ALA A 121 -4.44 13.43 19.90
CA ALA A 121 -3.26 12.74 19.36
C ALA A 121 -3.52 12.13 17.98
N PHE A 122 -4.70 11.52 17.77
CA PHE A 122 -5.12 11.02 16.47
C PHE A 122 -5.20 12.14 15.42
N VAL A 123 -5.89 13.24 15.76
CA VAL A 123 -6.02 14.40 14.87
C VAL A 123 -4.63 14.99 14.58
N ALA A 124 -3.77 15.13 15.58
CA ALA A 124 -2.40 15.63 15.38
C ALA A 124 -1.58 14.71 14.46
N GLY A 125 -1.72 13.39 14.57
CA GLY A 125 -1.08 12.45 13.65
C GLY A 125 -1.64 12.53 12.23
N GLY A 126 -2.96 12.62 12.09
CA GLY A 126 -3.63 12.74 10.79
C GLY A 126 -3.46 14.11 10.13
N ALA A 127 -3.11 15.14 10.91
CA ALA A 127 -2.90 16.50 10.43
C ALA A 127 -1.75 16.62 9.41
N VAL A 128 -0.89 15.60 9.26
CA VAL A 128 0.09 15.55 8.17
C VAL A 128 -0.59 15.66 6.80
N VAL A 129 -1.77 15.05 6.63
CA VAL A 129 -2.57 15.21 5.40
C VAL A 129 -3.06 16.63 5.27
N LEU A 130 -3.59 17.19 6.36
CA LEU A 130 -4.07 18.58 6.40
C LEU A 130 -2.95 19.58 6.08
N LEU A 131 -1.70 19.29 6.48
CA LEU A 131 -0.54 20.11 6.18
C LEU A 131 -0.30 20.22 4.68
N VAL A 132 -0.50 19.14 3.92
CA VAL A 132 -0.40 19.18 2.44
C VAL A 132 -1.39 20.17 1.84
N PHE A 133 -2.61 20.26 2.38
CA PHE A 133 -3.61 21.25 1.93
C PHE A 133 -3.30 22.66 2.44
N ALA A 134 -2.81 22.79 3.68
CA ALA A 134 -2.48 24.08 4.28
C ALA A 134 -1.30 24.76 3.58
N LEU A 135 -0.46 24.00 2.88
CA LEU A 135 0.61 24.54 2.04
C LEU A 135 0.08 25.19 0.74
N ASP A 136 -1.23 25.09 0.45
CA ASP A 136 -1.99 25.70 -0.66
C ASP A 136 -1.17 25.92 -1.94
N ARG A 137 -0.49 24.87 -2.35
CA ARG A 137 0.26 24.85 -3.58
C ARG A 137 -0.70 24.45 -4.69
N ALA A 138 -1.13 25.42 -5.49
CA ALA A 138 -1.86 25.14 -6.73
C ALA A 138 -1.07 24.16 -7.61
N ASP A 139 0.27 24.20 -7.50
CA ASP A 139 1.25 23.30 -8.11
C ASP A 139 1.49 21.97 -7.35
N ALA A 140 0.83 21.71 -6.23
CA ALA A 140 0.82 20.40 -5.58
C ALA A 140 -0.28 19.48 -6.14
N TYR A 141 -1.20 20.04 -6.94
CA TYR A 141 -2.37 19.35 -7.50
C TYR A 141 -2.31 19.20 -9.02
N ASN A 142 -1.13 19.28 -9.62
CA ASN A 142 -0.90 19.22 -11.08
C ASN A 142 -1.48 17.93 -11.65
N TYR A 143 -1.33 16.85 -10.87
CA TYR A 143 -1.90 15.55 -11.20
C TYR A 143 -3.44 15.52 -11.10
N LEU A 144 -4.08 16.38 -10.28
CA LEU A 144 -5.55 16.48 -10.19
C LEU A 144 -6.14 17.20 -11.40
N THR A 145 -5.49 18.26 -11.89
CA THR A 145 -5.93 18.99 -13.10
C THR A 145 -5.88 18.12 -14.35
N GLU A 146 -5.06 17.06 -14.36
CA GLU A 146 -4.75 16.28 -15.55
C GLU A 146 -5.38 14.88 -15.58
N VAL A 147 -5.49 14.19 -14.43
CA VAL A 147 -6.12 12.85 -14.32
C VAL A 147 -7.63 12.88 -14.57
N SER A 148 -8.22 14.06 -14.62
CA SER A 148 -9.67 14.24 -14.64
C SER A 148 -10.11 15.31 -15.64
N ILE A 149 -9.37 15.45 -16.74
CA ILE A 149 -9.78 16.29 -17.86
C ILE A 149 -11.03 15.67 -18.52
N GLY A 150 -12.18 16.02 -17.93
CA GLY A 150 -13.53 15.59 -18.28
C GLY A 150 -14.51 15.55 -17.10
N GLN A 151 -14.04 15.33 -15.86
CA GLN A 151 -14.93 15.12 -14.70
C GLN A 151 -14.52 15.80 -13.38
N ALA A 152 -13.33 16.41 -13.26
CA ALA A 152 -13.10 17.25 -12.09
C ALA A 152 -13.90 18.56 -12.22
N PRO A 153 -14.72 18.92 -11.23
CA PRO A 153 -15.25 20.27 -11.14
C PRO A 153 -14.06 21.24 -11.03
N PRO A 154 -14.21 22.50 -11.48
CA PRO A 154 -13.20 23.51 -11.23
C PRO A 154 -12.99 23.64 -9.71
N LEU A 155 -11.92 23.06 -9.17
CA LEU A 155 -11.58 23.10 -7.75
C LEU A 155 -10.96 24.47 -7.43
N SER A 156 -11.78 25.51 -7.53
CA SER A 156 -11.35 26.91 -7.48
C SER A 156 -10.95 27.36 -6.08
N ASP A 157 -11.59 26.82 -5.03
CA ASP A 157 -11.26 27.11 -3.64
C ASP A 157 -10.52 25.95 -2.94
N ALA A 158 -9.84 26.27 -1.84
CA ALA A 158 -9.08 25.29 -1.06
C ALA A 158 -9.96 24.23 -0.38
N TRP A 159 -11.23 24.54 -0.14
CA TRP A 159 -12.17 23.65 0.55
C TRP A 159 -12.69 22.56 -0.38
N ASP A 160 -13.01 22.90 -1.62
CA ASP A 160 -13.36 21.98 -2.69
C ASP A 160 -12.20 21.03 -2.99
N ARG A 161 -10.96 21.55 -3.08
CA ARG A 161 -9.75 20.71 -3.20
C ARG A 161 -9.62 19.75 -2.03
N PHE A 162 -9.79 20.25 -0.81
CA PHE A 162 -9.77 19.43 0.40
C PHE A 162 -10.79 18.30 0.33
N ILE A 163 -12.08 18.63 0.16
CA ILE A 163 -13.18 17.66 0.10
C ILE A 163 -12.95 16.66 -1.03
N TRP A 164 -12.58 17.12 -2.22
CA TRP A 164 -12.30 16.26 -3.36
C TRP A 164 -11.24 15.20 -3.04
N THR A 165 -10.13 15.61 -2.41
CA THR A 165 -9.05 14.70 -2.06
C THR A 165 -9.40 13.80 -0.88
N VAL A 166 -9.94 14.33 0.23
CA VAL A 166 -10.24 13.49 1.42
C VAL A 166 -11.39 12.53 1.21
N THR A 167 -12.34 12.87 0.34
CA THR A 167 -13.41 11.95 -0.07
C THR A 167 -13.03 11.08 -1.25
N ALA A 168 -11.82 11.26 -1.81
CA ALA A 168 -11.29 10.45 -2.89
C ALA A 168 -12.24 10.40 -4.11
N VAL A 169 -12.87 11.53 -4.47
CA VAL A 169 -13.93 11.57 -5.51
C VAL A 169 -13.45 11.01 -6.84
N GLN A 170 -12.19 11.27 -7.21
CA GLN A 170 -11.55 10.73 -8.41
C GLN A 170 -11.54 9.19 -8.51
N PHE A 171 -11.75 8.50 -7.40
CA PHE A 171 -11.83 7.04 -7.33
C PHE A 171 -13.28 6.53 -7.24
N ARG A 172 -14.30 7.38 -7.37
CA ARG A 172 -15.70 6.91 -7.49
C ARG A 172 -15.82 5.94 -8.67
N GLY A 173 -16.50 4.82 -8.45
CA GLY A 173 -16.62 3.73 -9.42
C GLY A 173 -15.36 2.86 -9.56
N SER A 174 -14.27 3.15 -8.85
CA SER A 174 -13.04 2.34 -8.87
C SER A 174 -13.10 1.12 -7.96
N SER A 175 -14.12 1.05 -7.09
CA SER A 175 -14.48 -0.12 -6.32
C SER A 175 -15.97 -0.42 -6.54
N GLY A 176 -16.32 -1.69 -6.50
CA GLY A 176 -17.71 -2.11 -6.40
C GLY A 176 -18.32 -1.56 -5.11
N GLY A 177 -19.60 -1.16 -5.16
CA GLY A 177 -20.36 -0.89 -3.93
C GLY A 177 -20.58 -2.17 -3.11
N LEU A 178 -21.25 -2.06 -1.97
CA LEU A 178 -21.60 -3.23 -1.14
C LEU A 178 -22.29 -4.35 -1.92
N GLY A 179 -23.08 -4.02 -2.96
CA GLY A 179 -23.71 -5.00 -3.85
C GLY A 179 -22.73 -5.91 -4.60
N ALA A 180 -21.47 -5.47 -4.80
CA ALA A 180 -20.44 -6.28 -5.46
C ALA A 180 -20.05 -7.52 -4.64
N LEU A 181 -20.19 -7.47 -3.30
CA LEU A 181 -19.96 -8.62 -2.41
C LEU A 181 -20.90 -9.79 -2.71
N PHE A 182 -22.09 -9.49 -3.23
CA PHE A 182 -23.11 -10.46 -3.57
C PHE A 182 -23.14 -10.79 -5.07
N SER A 183 -22.17 -10.28 -5.84
CA SER A 183 -22.07 -10.58 -7.25
C SER A 183 -21.45 -11.97 -7.49
N VAL A 184 -21.84 -12.59 -8.60
CA VAL A 184 -21.26 -13.88 -9.05
C VAL A 184 -19.76 -13.75 -9.35
N ALA A 185 -19.28 -12.53 -9.64
CA ALA A 185 -17.88 -12.24 -9.88
C ALA A 185 -17.02 -12.19 -8.59
N PHE A 186 -17.63 -12.03 -7.41
CA PHE A 186 -16.90 -11.86 -6.16
C PHE A 186 -15.98 -13.05 -5.83
N PRO A 187 -16.44 -14.32 -5.88
CA PRO A 187 -15.55 -15.47 -5.65
C PRO A 187 -14.39 -15.53 -6.64
N THR A 188 -14.64 -15.17 -7.90
CA THR A 188 -13.60 -15.12 -8.95
C THR A 188 -12.57 -14.02 -8.68
N ASN A 189 -12.99 -12.86 -8.18
CA ASN A 189 -12.07 -11.82 -7.76
C ASN A 189 -11.24 -12.28 -6.57
N VAL A 190 -11.85 -12.88 -5.54
CA VAL A 190 -11.14 -13.43 -4.38
C VAL A 190 -10.09 -14.46 -4.82
N SER A 191 -10.44 -15.40 -5.71
CA SER A 191 -9.48 -16.41 -6.17
C SER A 191 -8.32 -15.80 -6.96
N ARG A 192 -8.60 -14.79 -7.80
CA ARG A 192 -7.56 -14.03 -8.51
C ARG A 192 -6.63 -13.31 -7.55
N GLU A 193 -7.17 -12.59 -6.57
CA GLU A 193 -6.34 -11.88 -5.59
C GLU A 193 -5.51 -12.85 -4.74
N LEU A 194 -6.07 -14.00 -4.35
CA LEU A 194 -5.31 -15.04 -3.65
C LEU A 194 -4.21 -15.64 -4.53
N ALA A 195 -4.46 -15.85 -5.82
CA ALA A 195 -3.45 -16.32 -6.77
C ALA A 195 -2.31 -15.30 -6.92
N GLU A 196 -2.63 -14.01 -6.95
CA GLU A 196 -1.66 -12.92 -7.05
C GLU A 196 -0.85 -12.74 -5.75
N LEU A 197 -1.48 -12.91 -4.58
CA LEU A 197 -0.76 -13.00 -3.32
C LEU A 197 0.15 -14.23 -3.27
N ALA A 198 -0.33 -15.39 -3.74
CA ALA A 198 0.44 -16.63 -3.77
C ALA A 198 1.63 -16.55 -4.76
N SER A 199 1.46 -15.88 -5.90
CA SER A 199 2.54 -15.65 -6.87
C SER A 199 3.68 -14.83 -6.27
N ASN A 200 3.38 -13.97 -5.29
CA ASN A 200 4.37 -13.21 -4.54
C ASN A 200 4.99 -14.04 -3.41
N ASN A 201 4.18 -14.68 -2.56
CA ASN A 201 4.70 -15.50 -1.47
C ASN A 201 3.71 -16.57 -0.98
N ALA A 202 3.61 -17.66 -1.74
CA ALA A 202 2.75 -18.80 -1.42
C ALA A 202 3.05 -19.41 -0.03
N LEU A 203 4.31 -19.48 0.40
CA LEU A 203 4.60 -20.06 1.72
C LEU A 203 4.11 -19.17 2.86
N LEU A 204 4.31 -17.86 2.78
CA LEU A 204 3.80 -16.94 3.81
C LEU A 204 2.28 -16.93 3.84
N LEU A 205 1.63 -16.98 2.67
CA LEU A 205 0.18 -17.09 2.58
C LEU A 205 -0.32 -18.40 3.22
N LEU A 206 0.29 -19.54 2.88
CA LEU A 206 -0.09 -20.86 3.39
C LEU A 206 0.14 -20.99 4.91
N PHE A 207 1.36 -20.71 5.38
CA PHE A 207 1.72 -20.83 6.79
C PHE A 207 0.97 -19.81 7.64
N GLY A 208 0.80 -18.59 7.13
CA GLY A 208 0.08 -17.53 7.82
C GLY A 208 -1.40 -17.87 7.95
N SER A 209 -2.02 -18.40 6.89
CA SER A 209 -3.43 -18.81 6.92
C SER A 209 -3.66 -20.01 7.84
N ALA A 210 -2.80 -21.03 7.76
CA ALA A 210 -2.87 -22.20 8.63
C ALA A 210 -2.63 -21.84 10.12
N GLY A 211 -1.69 -20.95 10.40
CA GLY A 211 -1.45 -20.43 11.74
C GLY A 211 -2.59 -19.57 12.28
N PHE A 212 -3.25 -18.81 11.40
CA PHE A 212 -4.46 -18.06 11.76
C PHE A 212 -5.62 -19.01 12.08
N MET A 213 -5.82 -20.05 11.26
CA MET A 213 -6.81 -21.08 11.54
C MET A 213 -6.53 -21.80 12.86
N LEU A 214 -5.27 -22.13 13.15
CA LEU A 214 -4.88 -22.70 14.44
C LEU A 214 -5.25 -21.76 15.61
N LEU A 215 -5.04 -20.45 15.45
CA LEU A 215 -5.40 -19.44 16.46
C LEU A 215 -6.92 -19.31 16.66
N VAL A 216 -7.71 -19.50 15.59
CA VAL A 216 -9.18 -19.46 15.66
C VAL A 216 -9.73 -20.72 16.31
N LEU A 217 -9.23 -21.89 15.89
CA LEU A 217 -9.72 -23.20 16.32
C LEU A 217 -9.30 -23.56 17.74
N ARG A 218 -8.18 -23.01 18.22
CA ARG A 218 -7.77 -23.19 19.60
C ARG A 218 -8.22 -22.03 20.46
N SER A 219 -8.68 -22.35 21.66
CA SER A 219 -8.90 -21.39 22.73
C SER A 219 -7.71 -21.45 23.68
N PRO A 220 -6.57 -20.80 23.40
CA PRO A 220 -5.51 -20.69 24.39
C PRO A 220 -6.02 -19.81 25.55
N ASP A 221 -6.11 -20.37 26.74
CA ASP A 221 -6.57 -19.67 27.93
C ASP A 221 -5.74 -18.39 28.17
N GLY A 222 -6.43 -17.25 28.28
CA GLY A 222 -5.89 -15.98 28.80
C GLY A 222 -4.84 -15.24 27.97
N SER A 223 -4.30 -15.81 26.88
CA SER A 223 -3.17 -15.24 26.14
C SER A 223 -3.49 -13.89 25.44
N VAL A 224 -2.47 -13.05 25.27
CA VAL A 224 -2.54 -11.82 24.44
C VAL A 224 -2.98 -12.16 23.01
N LEU A 225 -2.49 -13.28 22.49
CA LEU A 225 -2.81 -13.79 21.15
C LEU A 225 -4.31 -14.03 20.95
N LEU A 226 -5.00 -14.55 21.98
CA LEU A 226 -6.46 -14.74 21.96
C LEU A 226 -7.21 -13.40 21.83
N ARG A 227 -6.70 -12.32 22.45
CA ARG A 227 -7.31 -10.98 22.32
C ARG A 227 -7.02 -10.36 20.96
N MET A 228 -5.84 -10.63 20.39
CA MET A 228 -5.47 -10.20 19.05
C MET A 228 -6.25 -10.93 17.94
N ARG A 229 -6.83 -12.12 18.20
CA ARG A 229 -7.53 -12.90 17.17
C ARG A 229 -8.67 -12.13 16.49
N GLY A 230 -9.47 -11.40 17.27
CA GLY A 230 -10.60 -10.62 16.75
C GLY A 230 -10.10 -9.47 15.88
N PHE A 231 -9.06 -8.78 16.34
CA PHE A 231 -8.38 -7.76 15.56
C PHE A 231 -7.85 -8.32 14.24
N PHE A 232 -7.13 -9.46 14.26
CA PHE A 232 -6.59 -10.09 13.05
C PHE A 232 -7.69 -10.54 12.10
N ALA A 233 -8.75 -11.19 12.61
CA ALA A 233 -9.87 -11.67 11.81
C ALA A 233 -10.58 -10.54 11.07
N VAL A 234 -10.94 -9.48 11.81
CA VAL A 234 -11.64 -8.32 11.24
C VAL A 234 -10.74 -7.59 10.24
N THR A 235 -9.48 -7.36 10.59
CA THR A 235 -8.55 -6.63 9.72
C THR A 235 -8.27 -7.40 8.43
N LEU A 236 -7.92 -8.69 8.51
CA LEU A 236 -7.71 -9.53 7.32
C LEU A 236 -8.97 -9.65 6.47
N GLY A 237 -10.12 -9.86 7.12
CA GLY A 237 -11.41 -9.93 6.44
C GLY A 237 -11.72 -8.66 5.66
N LEU A 238 -11.56 -7.48 6.28
CA LEU A 238 -11.78 -6.19 5.62
C LEU A 238 -10.77 -5.92 4.50
N LEU A 239 -9.50 -6.31 4.66
CA LEU A 239 -8.51 -6.20 3.59
C LEU A 239 -8.89 -7.07 2.38
N VAL A 240 -9.25 -8.34 2.61
CA VAL A 240 -9.69 -9.24 1.53
C VAL A 240 -10.97 -8.70 0.87
N LEU A 241 -11.99 -8.32 1.65
CA LEU A 241 -13.24 -7.77 1.12
C LEU A 241 -13.01 -6.52 0.28
N TYR A 242 -12.19 -5.59 0.77
CA TYR A 242 -11.87 -4.36 0.06
C TYR A 242 -11.17 -4.63 -1.26
N PHE A 243 -10.09 -5.43 -1.26
CA PHE A 243 -9.33 -5.68 -2.48
C PHE A 243 -10.05 -6.59 -3.48
N SER A 244 -10.88 -7.52 -3.02
CA SER A 244 -11.72 -8.34 -3.92
C SER A 244 -12.89 -7.58 -4.54
N THR A 245 -13.24 -6.41 -4.00
CA THR A 245 -14.22 -5.48 -4.61
C THR A 245 -13.56 -4.30 -5.31
N TYR A 246 -12.23 -4.19 -5.24
CA TYR A 246 -11.49 -3.15 -5.92
C TYR A 246 -11.44 -3.46 -7.42
N LEU A 247 -12.03 -2.59 -8.23
CA LEU A 247 -12.18 -2.79 -9.68
C LEU A 247 -10.95 -2.31 -10.47
N ARG A 248 -10.00 -1.65 -9.80
CA ARG A 248 -8.69 -1.26 -10.36
C ARG A 248 -7.63 -2.32 -10.08
N PHE A 249 -6.50 -2.22 -10.78
CA PHE A 249 -5.32 -3.08 -10.63
C PHE A 249 -4.91 -3.20 -9.14
N PHE A 250 -5.23 -4.33 -8.53
CA PHE A 250 -4.68 -4.72 -7.24
C PHE A 250 -3.18 -4.92 -7.39
N GLN A 251 -2.41 -4.41 -6.43
CA GLN A 251 -1.01 -4.76 -6.29
C GLN A 251 -0.82 -5.50 -4.96
N PRO A 252 -0.05 -6.61 -4.94
CA PRO A 252 0.24 -7.38 -3.74
C PRO A 252 0.75 -6.55 -2.56
N VAL A 253 1.44 -5.43 -2.83
CA VAL A 253 1.97 -4.53 -1.80
C VAL A 253 0.85 -3.79 -1.03
N PHE A 254 -0.32 -3.58 -1.63
CA PHE A 254 -1.46 -2.96 -0.94
C PHE A 254 -1.92 -3.80 0.27
N PHE A 255 -1.60 -5.09 0.25
CA PHE A 255 -1.87 -6.04 1.33
C PHE A 255 -0.79 -6.05 2.43
N ILE A 256 0.08 -5.02 2.53
CA ILE A 256 1.19 -4.97 3.49
C ILE A 256 0.79 -5.25 4.94
N CYS A 257 -0.34 -4.71 5.41
CA CYS A 257 -0.86 -4.99 6.74
C CYS A 257 -1.23 -6.48 6.90
N GLY A 258 -1.81 -7.07 5.87
CA GLY A 258 -2.12 -8.50 5.82
C GLY A 258 -0.85 -9.36 5.84
N TRP A 259 0.18 -8.99 5.07
CA TRP A 259 1.49 -9.66 5.11
C TRP A 259 2.13 -9.65 6.49
N VAL A 260 2.05 -8.54 7.22
CA VAL A 260 2.52 -8.43 8.62
C VAL A 260 1.73 -9.37 9.54
N ILE A 261 0.40 -9.43 9.41
CA ILE A 261 -0.42 -10.37 10.21
C ILE A 261 -0.06 -11.82 9.88
N LEU A 262 0.05 -12.16 8.59
CA LEU A 262 0.41 -13.51 8.13
C LEU A 262 1.78 -13.95 8.63
N ALA A 263 2.74 -13.03 8.78
CA ALA A 263 4.03 -13.34 9.40
C ALA A 263 3.86 -13.73 10.87
N ILE A 264 3.08 -12.97 11.66
CA ILE A 264 2.82 -13.29 13.07
C ILE A 264 2.16 -14.67 13.19
N THR A 265 1.13 -14.93 12.39
CA THR A 265 0.41 -16.20 12.46
C THR A 265 1.24 -17.37 11.92
N SER A 266 2.14 -17.14 10.96
CA SER A 266 3.14 -18.14 10.54
C SER A 266 4.05 -18.54 11.70
N ALA A 267 4.53 -17.57 12.49
CA ALA A 267 5.36 -17.86 13.67
C ALA A 267 4.57 -18.67 14.73
N VAL A 268 3.26 -18.42 14.88
CA VAL A 268 2.39 -19.24 15.76
C VAL A 268 2.31 -20.69 15.27
N LEU A 269 2.08 -20.92 13.97
CA LEU A 269 2.07 -22.27 13.39
C LEU A 269 3.40 -22.99 13.60
N LEU A 270 4.51 -22.32 13.27
CA LEU A 270 5.85 -22.88 13.39
C LEU A 270 6.16 -23.23 14.85
N THR A 271 5.73 -22.42 15.80
CA THR A 271 5.88 -22.71 17.24
C THR A 271 5.21 -24.04 17.60
N GLU A 272 3.97 -24.24 17.16
CA GLU A 272 3.23 -25.48 17.42
C GLU A 272 3.90 -26.71 16.79
N VAL A 273 4.35 -26.58 15.53
CA VAL A 273 5.01 -27.69 14.81
C VAL A 273 6.31 -28.08 15.51
N LEU A 274 7.11 -27.10 15.94
CA LEU A 274 8.38 -27.33 16.64
C LEU A 274 8.19 -27.94 18.03
N GLN A 275 7.18 -27.48 18.78
CA GLN A 275 6.89 -28.01 20.12
C GLN A 275 6.47 -29.48 20.10
N ARG A 276 5.87 -29.95 18.99
CA ARG A 276 5.50 -31.36 18.79
C ARG A 276 6.68 -32.30 18.50
N ARG A 277 7.94 -31.83 18.64
CA ARG A 277 9.17 -32.58 18.37
C ARG A 277 9.24 -33.19 16.97
N LEU A 278 8.51 -32.65 15.99
CA LEU A 278 8.80 -32.95 14.59
C LEU A 278 10.22 -32.49 14.29
N ALA A 279 10.94 -33.26 13.45
CA ALA A 279 12.24 -32.83 12.94
C ALA A 279 12.09 -31.41 12.36
N TRP A 280 12.79 -30.44 12.94
CA TRP A 280 12.67 -29.03 12.61
C TRP A 280 13.57 -28.61 11.45
N TRP A 281 14.62 -29.40 11.21
CA TRP A 281 15.61 -29.18 10.16
C TRP A 281 15.01 -29.27 8.74
N PRO A 282 14.04 -30.15 8.40
CA PRO A 282 13.46 -30.18 7.05
C PRO A 282 12.67 -28.89 6.78
N TRP A 283 11.89 -28.41 7.76
CA TRP A 283 11.14 -27.17 7.62
C TRP A 283 12.04 -25.95 7.49
N THR A 284 13.10 -25.91 8.30
CA THR A 284 14.12 -24.84 8.23
C THR A 284 14.81 -24.86 6.87
N LEU A 285 15.20 -26.05 6.39
CA LEU A 285 15.81 -26.22 5.09
C LEU A 285 14.85 -25.84 3.95
N THR A 286 13.59 -26.23 4.00
CA THR A 286 12.57 -25.85 3.01
C THR A 286 12.37 -24.35 2.96
N VAL A 287 12.27 -23.69 4.12
CA VAL A 287 12.15 -22.24 4.20
C VAL A 287 13.41 -21.58 3.64
N LEU A 288 14.61 -22.03 4.01
CA LEU A 288 15.87 -21.48 3.50
C LEU A 288 16.04 -21.70 1.98
N LEU A 289 15.71 -22.87 1.45
CA LEU A 289 15.76 -23.17 0.02
C LEU A 289 14.76 -22.29 -0.76
N TYR A 290 13.54 -22.13 -0.24
CA TYR A 290 12.55 -21.23 -0.81
C TYR A 290 13.03 -19.77 -0.80
N MET A 291 13.67 -19.35 0.29
CA MET A 291 14.26 -18.02 0.40
C MET A 291 15.38 -17.78 -0.60
N LEU A 292 16.22 -18.78 -0.86
CA LEU A 292 17.25 -18.71 -1.89
C LEU A 292 16.65 -18.59 -3.29
N LEU A 293 15.55 -19.31 -3.57
CA LEU A 293 14.83 -19.21 -4.84
C LEU A 293 14.23 -17.81 -5.05
N ILE A 294 13.55 -17.27 -4.05
CA ILE A 294 13.02 -15.90 -4.11
C ILE A 294 14.15 -14.87 -4.24
N ALA A 295 15.23 -15.00 -3.46
CA ALA A 295 16.37 -14.09 -3.55
C ALA A 295 16.97 -14.08 -4.97
N GLY A 296 16.96 -15.22 -5.66
CA GLY A 296 17.29 -15.31 -7.09
C GLY A 296 16.35 -14.50 -7.98
N GLN A 297 15.04 -14.60 -7.77
CA GLN A 297 14.04 -13.80 -8.51
C GLN A 297 14.19 -12.29 -8.27
N ILE A 298 14.39 -11.89 -7.01
CA ILE A 298 14.60 -10.48 -6.61
C ILE A 298 15.85 -9.90 -7.31
N ASN A 299 16.95 -10.65 -7.35
CA ASN A 299 18.17 -10.22 -8.02
C ASN A 299 18.00 -10.08 -9.54
N GLY A 300 17.18 -10.92 -10.16
CA GLY A 300 16.80 -10.79 -11.57
C GLY A 300 16.02 -9.50 -11.85
N LEU A 301 15.08 -9.14 -10.97
CA LEU A 301 14.28 -7.91 -11.09
C LEU A 301 15.13 -6.64 -10.97
N ARG A 302 16.12 -6.60 -10.06
CA ARG A 302 16.96 -5.43 -9.81
C ARG A 302 17.84 -5.04 -11.00
N ARG A 303 18.34 -6.01 -11.78
CA ARG A 303 19.25 -5.73 -12.91
C ARG A 303 18.58 -5.05 -14.10
N SER A 304 17.25 -4.96 -14.14
CA SER A 304 16.52 -4.55 -15.35
C SER A 304 15.87 -3.16 -15.33
N ARG A 305 15.97 -2.36 -14.24
CA ARG A 305 14.97 -1.28 -14.05
C ARG A 305 15.41 0.15 -13.67
N THR A 306 16.57 0.42 -13.07
CA THR A 306 16.76 1.74 -12.42
C THR A 306 17.56 2.78 -13.21
N PRO A 307 18.83 2.55 -13.60
CA PRO A 307 19.61 3.60 -14.29
C PRO A 307 19.07 3.92 -15.68
N GLU A 308 18.62 2.89 -16.41
CA GLU A 308 18.15 3.05 -17.79
C GLU A 308 16.83 3.81 -17.89
N ARG A 309 15.90 3.65 -16.93
CA ARG A 309 14.60 4.34 -16.96
C ARG A 309 14.73 5.83 -16.65
N GLU A 310 15.52 6.18 -15.63
CA GLU A 310 15.78 7.60 -15.31
C GLU A 310 16.55 8.28 -16.45
N GLN A 311 17.63 7.65 -16.96
CA GLN A 311 18.36 8.18 -18.11
C GLN A 311 17.47 8.30 -19.35
N ARG A 312 16.60 7.33 -19.59
CA ARG A 312 15.63 7.38 -20.69
C ARG A 312 14.64 8.53 -20.50
N ALA A 313 14.06 8.71 -19.33
CA ALA A 313 13.15 9.83 -19.06
C ALA A 313 13.83 11.19 -19.28
N ALA A 314 15.07 11.34 -18.82
CA ALA A 314 15.88 12.53 -19.06
C ALA A 314 16.13 12.78 -20.56
N MET A 315 16.56 11.75 -21.30
CA MET A 315 16.81 11.85 -22.74
C MET A 315 15.54 12.14 -23.52
N LEU A 316 14.44 11.46 -23.19
CA LEU A 316 13.13 11.64 -23.79
C LEU A 316 12.67 13.09 -23.67
N LEU A 317 12.67 13.62 -22.46
CA LEU A 317 12.19 14.98 -22.18
C LEU A 317 13.10 16.05 -22.83
N ALA A 318 14.41 15.81 -22.90
CA ALA A 318 15.36 16.70 -23.57
C ALA A 318 15.24 16.70 -25.10
N SER A 319 14.65 15.66 -25.69
CA SER A 319 14.62 15.44 -27.15
C SER A 319 13.38 15.99 -27.88
N ILE A 320 12.35 16.41 -27.13
CA ILE A 320 11.07 16.88 -27.68
C ILE A 320 10.97 18.41 -27.69
N GLU A 321 10.11 18.98 -28.53
CA GLU A 321 9.98 20.43 -28.64
C GLU A 321 9.48 21.07 -27.35
N SER A 322 10.00 22.26 -27.01
CA SER A 322 9.66 22.94 -25.76
C SER A 322 8.20 23.41 -25.65
N ASN A 323 7.42 23.43 -26.73
CA ASN A 323 5.99 23.72 -26.70
C ASN A 323 5.11 22.45 -26.78
N ALA A 324 5.69 21.26 -26.61
CA ALA A 324 4.98 20.00 -26.74
C ALA A 324 4.06 19.69 -25.55
N VAL A 325 3.14 18.75 -25.77
CA VAL A 325 2.33 18.09 -24.76
C VAL A 325 2.67 16.59 -24.80
N VAL A 326 3.05 16.01 -23.67
CA VAL A 326 3.30 14.58 -23.51
C VAL A 326 2.13 13.97 -22.75
N LEU A 327 1.38 13.08 -23.40
CA LEU A 327 0.40 12.24 -22.73
C LEU A 327 1.08 10.96 -22.28
N SER A 328 1.09 10.73 -20.97
CA SER A 328 1.83 9.66 -20.32
C SER A 328 0.96 9.00 -19.25
N THR A 329 1.35 7.80 -18.82
CA THR A 329 0.76 7.10 -17.68
C THR A 329 1.47 7.49 -16.40
N TRP A 330 0.83 7.21 -15.26
CA TRP A 330 1.33 7.55 -13.92
C TRP A 330 2.78 7.09 -13.69
N ASN A 331 3.14 5.93 -14.25
CA ASN A 331 4.44 5.32 -14.06
C ASN A 331 5.58 6.11 -14.71
N ASP A 332 5.36 6.75 -15.85
CA ASP A 332 6.40 7.53 -16.53
C ASP A 332 6.24 9.04 -16.27
N SER A 333 5.00 9.54 -16.08
CA SER A 333 4.73 10.95 -15.76
C SER A 333 5.47 11.42 -14.51
N THR A 334 5.53 10.58 -13.47
CA THR A 334 6.24 10.91 -12.22
C THR A 334 7.75 11.09 -12.44
N LEU A 335 8.37 10.28 -13.29
CA LEU A 335 9.78 10.43 -13.67
C LEU A 335 10.01 11.66 -14.54
N LEU A 336 9.12 11.91 -15.51
CA LEU A 336 9.18 13.09 -16.38
C LEU A 336 9.03 14.38 -15.56
N TRP A 337 8.06 14.45 -14.64
CA TRP A 337 7.88 15.57 -13.72
C TRP A 337 9.08 15.77 -12.80
N PHE A 338 9.72 14.70 -12.31
CA PHE A 338 10.97 14.84 -11.54
C PHE A 338 12.05 15.53 -12.37
N HIS A 339 12.25 15.11 -13.62
CA HIS A 339 13.21 15.78 -14.50
C HIS A 339 12.81 17.23 -14.83
N GLN A 340 11.52 17.49 -15.04
CA GLN A 340 11.00 18.81 -15.34
C GLN A 340 11.18 19.79 -14.15
N TYR A 341 10.63 19.44 -12.99
CA TYR A 341 10.53 20.35 -11.84
C TYR A 341 11.77 20.34 -10.95
N VAL A 342 12.48 19.21 -10.85
CA VAL A 342 13.66 19.10 -9.96
C VAL A 342 14.96 19.28 -10.73
N ARG A 343 15.06 18.72 -11.95
CA ARG A 343 16.28 18.82 -12.78
C ARG A 343 16.24 19.98 -13.78
N GLY A 344 15.09 20.62 -13.99
CA GLY A 344 14.94 21.71 -14.95
C GLY A 344 15.05 21.26 -16.40
N THR A 345 14.85 19.98 -16.69
CA THR A 345 14.92 19.45 -18.07
C THR A 345 13.65 19.83 -18.82
N ASN A 346 13.79 20.66 -19.86
CA ASN A 346 12.70 21.10 -20.75
C ASN A 346 11.42 21.55 -20.00
N PRO A 347 11.51 22.59 -19.16
CA PRO A 347 10.43 22.96 -18.23
C PRO A 347 9.13 23.43 -18.93
N ALA A 348 9.20 23.77 -20.21
CA ALA A 348 8.09 24.31 -20.99
C ALA A 348 7.16 23.22 -21.61
N VAL A 349 7.56 21.94 -21.55
CA VAL A 349 6.71 20.82 -21.96
C VAL A 349 5.61 20.60 -20.93
N ASP A 350 4.37 20.37 -21.38
CA ASP A 350 3.31 19.92 -20.47
C ASP A 350 3.24 18.40 -20.49
N VAL A 351 3.45 17.78 -19.33
CA VAL A 351 3.35 16.32 -19.16
C VAL A 351 2.04 16.02 -18.46
N ILE A 352 1.10 15.42 -19.20
CA ILE A 352 -0.27 15.11 -18.76
C ILE A 352 -0.39 13.63 -18.45
N ASN A 353 -0.68 13.30 -17.20
CA ASN A 353 -1.01 11.92 -16.83
C ASN A 353 -2.45 11.56 -17.25
N ALA A 354 -2.60 10.59 -18.14
CA ALA A 354 -3.89 10.19 -18.70
C ALA A 354 -3.99 8.69 -18.96
N ASP A 355 -5.20 8.14 -18.82
CA ASP A 355 -5.51 6.80 -19.30
C ASP A 355 -5.41 6.77 -20.83
N VAL A 356 -4.88 5.68 -21.38
CA VAL A 356 -4.73 5.47 -22.83
C VAL A 356 -6.03 5.75 -23.57
N LYS A 357 -7.17 5.35 -23.00
CA LYS A 357 -8.50 5.54 -23.61
C LYS A 357 -8.92 7.01 -23.74
N GLN A 358 -8.26 7.92 -23.04
CA GLN A 358 -8.57 9.35 -23.04
C GLN A 358 -7.65 10.16 -23.95
N TRP A 359 -6.58 9.57 -24.46
CA TRP A 359 -5.52 10.31 -25.16
C TRP A 359 -6.01 11.05 -26.41
N GLU A 360 -6.94 10.49 -27.18
CA GLU A 360 -7.48 11.16 -28.38
C GLU A 360 -8.27 12.43 -28.02
N ALA A 361 -9.19 12.31 -27.05
CA ALA A 361 -9.98 13.44 -26.57
C ALA A 361 -9.09 14.53 -25.95
N LEU A 362 -7.96 14.14 -25.35
CA LEU A 362 -6.97 15.05 -24.79
C LEU A 362 -6.13 15.74 -25.86
N ALA A 363 -5.64 15.00 -26.86
CA ALA A 363 -4.88 15.55 -27.96
C ALA A 363 -5.67 16.66 -28.69
N GLY A 364 -6.99 16.46 -28.87
CA GLY A 364 -7.89 17.45 -29.48
C GLY A 364 -8.00 18.79 -28.72
N LYS A 365 -7.60 18.85 -27.44
CA LYS A 365 -7.60 20.09 -26.64
C LYS A 365 -6.39 20.98 -26.93
N PHE A 366 -5.38 20.46 -27.61
CA PHE A 366 -4.12 21.16 -27.88
C PHE A 366 -3.80 21.18 -29.39
N PRO A 367 -4.70 21.70 -30.26
CA PRO A 367 -4.60 21.55 -31.71
C PRO A 367 -3.34 22.20 -32.33
N ASN A 368 -2.73 23.17 -31.65
CA ASN A 368 -1.57 23.92 -32.14
C ASN A 368 -0.24 23.49 -31.51
N ARG A 369 -0.22 22.36 -30.78
CA ARG A 369 0.97 21.90 -30.06
C ARG A 369 1.38 20.51 -30.52
N PRO A 370 2.69 20.22 -30.61
CA PRO A 370 3.17 18.86 -30.83
C PRO A 370 2.68 17.93 -29.71
N ILE A 371 1.99 16.84 -30.05
CA ILE A 371 1.50 15.85 -29.08
C ILE A 371 2.39 14.61 -29.14
N TYR A 372 2.82 14.15 -27.98
CA TYR A 372 3.61 12.94 -27.81
C TYR A 372 2.90 11.94 -26.90
N LEU A 373 3.03 10.64 -27.21
CA LEU A 373 2.62 9.54 -26.34
C LEU A 373 3.84 8.76 -25.88
N GLU A 374 3.86 8.41 -24.60
CA GLU A 374 4.86 7.52 -23.98
C GLU A 374 4.98 6.18 -24.72
N ARG A 375 3.85 5.59 -25.08
CA ARG A 375 3.71 4.24 -25.65
C ARG A 375 2.47 4.24 -26.53
N VAL A 376 2.41 3.36 -27.53
CA VAL A 376 1.18 3.09 -28.29
C VAL A 376 0.77 1.66 -27.96
N THR A 377 -0.45 1.46 -27.44
CA THR A 377 -0.97 0.12 -27.12
C THR A 377 -1.41 -0.60 -28.39
N GLU A 378 -1.58 -1.93 -28.32
CA GLU A 378 -2.06 -2.73 -29.47
C GLU A 378 -3.45 -2.30 -29.95
N ASP A 379 -4.29 -1.79 -29.06
CA ASP A 379 -5.64 -1.29 -29.34
C ASP A 379 -5.69 0.13 -29.93
N PHE A 380 -4.54 0.79 -30.10
CA PHE A 380 -4.49 2.14 -30.65
C PHE A 380 -4.25 2.08 -32.15
N ASP A 381 -5.09 2.75 -32.93
CA ASP A 381 -4.89 2.83 -34.37
C ASP A 381 -3.58 3.59 -34.65
N LYS A 382 -2.57 2.89 -35.19
CA LYS A 382 -1.24 3.47 -35.45
C LYS A 382 -1.29 4.52 -36.57
N ILE A 383 -2.44 4.66 -37.24
CA ILE A 383 -2.68 5.62 -38.31
C ILE A 383 -2.69 7.03 -37.71
N GLY A 384 -1.53 7.69 -37.76
CA GLY A 384 -1.39 9.07 -37.30
C GLY A 384 -0.23 9.31 -36.34
N TRP A 385 0.48 8.28 -35.88
CA TRP A 385 1.58 8.45 -34.92
C TRP A 385 2.94 8.03 -35.51
N VAL A 386 4.00 8.78 -35.21
CA VAL A 386 5.38 8.50 -35.68
C VAL A 386 6.30 8.32 -34.48
N PRO A 387 7.09 7.24 -34.39
CA PRO A 387 8.07 7.10 -33.32
C PRO A 387 9.12 8.22 -33.43
N VAL A 388 9.33 8.98 -32.35
CA VAL A 388 10.30 10.06 -32.25
C VAL A 388 11.00 9.96 -30.90
N ALA A 389 12.32 9.72 -30.93
CA ALA A 389 13.20 9.67 -29.76
C ALA A 389 12.77 8.71 -28.62
N GLY A 390 11.85 7.77 -28.89
CA GLY A 390 11.31 6.83 -27.90
C GLY A 390 9.94 7.21 -27.33
N PHE A 391 9.36 8.31 -27.83
CA PHE A 391 7.93 8.64 -27.80
C PHE A 391 7.27 8.35 -29.14
N TYR A 392 5.96 8.57 -29.23
CA TYR A 392 5.20 8.62 -30.48
C TYR A 392 4.59 10.01 -30.67
N LYS A 393 4.96 10.69 -31.74
CA LYS A 393 4.46 12.02 -32.09
C LYS A 393 3.23 11.95 -32.98
N LEU A 394 2.20 12.73 -32.68
CA LEU A 394 1.02 12.86 -33.54
C LEU A 394 1.42 13.57 -34.83
N ARG A 395 1.08 12.97 -35.98
CA ARG A 395 1.23 13.62 -37.29
C ARG A 395 0.29 14.81 -37.35
N PRO A 396 0.74 15.96 -37.87
CA PRO A 396 -0.18 17.01 -38.25
C PRO A 396 -1.25 16.43 -39.19
N SER A 397 -2.53 16.60 -38.85
CA SER A 397 -3.61 16.33 -39.80
C SER A 397 -3.37 17.19 -41.04
N ARG A 398 -3.22 16.56 -42.20
CA ARG A 398 -3.12 17.28 -43.48
C ARG A 398 -4.43 17.96 -43.83
#